data_AF-A0A7R7YIQ9-F1
#
_entry.id   AF-A0A7R7YIQ9-F1
#
_cell.length_a   1.000
_cell.length_b   1.000
_cell.length_c   1.000
_cell.angle_alpha   90.00
_cell.angle_beta   90.00
_cell.angle_gamma   90.00
#
_symmetry.space_group_name_H-M   'P 1'
#
loop_
_entity.id
_entity.type
_entity.pdbx_description
1 polymer ?
#
loop_
_entity_poly.entity_id
_entity_poly.type
_entity_poly.pdbx_seq_one_letter_code
_entity_poly.pdbx_strand_id
1 'polypeptide(L)'
;MEDPRRYLLELAPLAGEEARGEYVASRLPGARRDRLGNVWAGEGKVLLLAHLDTVLPPKPPRRVGERLYAPGVGDNTSGVAVLLSLPELPGVVRGFTVGEEGLGNLKGARALVEALSPEVVVAVDGYLPGVVDRALGSVRLRVRLQGPGGHAWGDRRLPHPVFALAEGLCRVRALVEGREDASVNASGLEGGQAVNALPQEAACLLEVRALEEAALAALLQGVEAAFAEAARAHRVGLALEVLGRRPAGRTATPRLLQAAERALAEVGERPQWLPGSTDASAAIERGIPALGFGVYRGGGAHTPGEWVLPSSLLEGQRALLALLRGLGVG
;
A
#
# COMPACT_ATOMS: atom_id res chain seq x y z
N MET A 1 15.47 9.50 23.40
CA MET A 1 14.37 9.21 22.46
C MET A 1 13.82 10.55 22.01
N GLU A 2 13.63 10.71 20.70
CA GLU A 2 13.22 12.00 20.15
C GLU A 2 11.70 12.11 20.09
N ASP A 3 11.21 13.35 19.92
CA ASP A 3 9.78 13.62 19.80
C ASP A 3 9.33 13.40 18.33
N PRO A 4 8.50 12.38 18.03
CA PRO A 4 8.07 12.09 16.66
C PRO A 4 7.24 13.23 16.06
N ARG A 5 6.63 14.10 16.87
CA ARG A 5 5.84 15.25 16.37
C ARG A 5 6.71 16.25 15.62
N ARG A 6 7.98 16.38 15.98
CA ARG A 6 8.94 17.22 15.27
C ARG A 6 9.17 16.68 13.86
N TYR A 7 9.48 15.39 13.75
CA TYR A 7 9.70 14.75 12.46
C TYR A 7 8.47 14.77 11.57
N LEU A 8 7.28 14.58 12.15
CA LEU A 8 6.02 14.70 11.42
C LEU A 8 5.88 16.07 10.73
N LEU A 9 6.14 17.16 11.46
CA LEU A 9 6.01 18.52 10.92
C LEU A 9 7.07 18.84 9.87
N GLU A 10 8.29 18.32 10.03
CA GLU A 10 9.38 18.51 9.07
C GLU A 10 9.20 17.66 7.80
N LEU A 11 8.66 16.44 7.90
CA LEU A 11 8.44 15.51 6.77
C LEU A 11 7.16 15.79 5.98
N ALA A 12 6.06 16.17 6.65
CA ALA A 12 4.76 16.35 6.01
C ALA A 12 4.75 17.26 4.77
N PRO A 13 5.54 18.36 4.68
CA PRO A 13 5.58 19.18 3.47
C PRO A 13 6.51 18.63 2.37
N LEU A 14 7.35 17.63 2.64
CA LEU A 14 8.33 17.12 1.67
C LEU A 14 7.66 16.20 0.64
N ALA A 15 7.84 16.53 -0.64
CA ALA A 15 7.33 15.77 -1.76
C ALA A 15 8.37 14.82 -2.35
N GLY A 16 7.93 13.61 -2.68
CA GLY A 16 8.74 12.61 -3.36
C GLY A 16 9.67 11.84 -2.42
N GLU A 17 9.98 10.63 -2.86
CA GLU A 17 10.78 9.65 -2.12
C GLU A 17 12.24 10.12 -1.92
N GLU A 18 12.81 10.81 -2.91
CA GLU A 18 14.19 11.29 -2.87
C GLU A 18 14.42 12.26 -1.71
N ALA A 19 13.65 13.36 -1.67
CA ALA A 19 13.80 14.39 -0.64
C ALA A 19 13.48 13.83 0.77
N ARG A 20 12.48 12.96 0.88
CA ARG A 20 12.13 12.30 2.14
C ARG A 20 13.21 11.30 2.58
N GLY A 21 13.81 10.58 1.64
CA GLY A 21 14.93 9.68 1.87
C GLY A 21 16.20 10.40 2.32
N GLU A 22 16.57 11.51 1.66
CA GLU A 22 17.68 12.37 2.09
C GLU A 22 17.47 12.92 3.50
N TYR A 23 16.26 13.40 3.79
CA TYR A 23 15.87 13.87 5.10
C TYR A 23 16.08 12.79 6.18
N VAL A 24 15.60 11.57 5.93
CA VAL A 24 15.74 10.43 6.85
C VAL A 24 17.21 10.06 7.02
N ALA A 25 17.95 9.92 5.92
CA ALA A 25 19.36 9.55 5.96
C ALA A 25 20.22 10.54 6.76
N SER A 26 19.90 11.83 6.72
CA SER A 26 20.64 12.84 7.47
C SER A 26 20.36 12.83 8.99
N ARG A 27 19.34 12.10 9.43
CA ARG A 27 18.86 12.05 10.83
C ARG A 27 18.94 10.65 11.43
N LEU A 28 19.25 9.65 10.63
CA LEU A 28 19.38 8.26 11.05
C LEU A 28 20.87 7.90 11.15
N PRO A 29 21.44 7.77 12.37
CA PRO A 29 22.83 7.38 12.53
C PRO A 29 23.13 6.03 11.87
N GLY A 30 24.23 5.96 11.12
CA GLY A 30 24.62 4.75 10.39
C GLY A 30 23.74 4.43 9.18
N ALA A 31 22.99 5.40 8.66
CA ALA A 31 22.15 5.23 7.48
C ALA A 31 22.93 4.67 6.28
N ARG A 32 22.34 3.65 5.67
CA ARG A 32 22.70 3.11 4.37
C ARG A 32 21.57 3.40 3.40
N ARG A 33 21.91 3.53 2.12
CA ARG A 33 20.95 3.80 1.06
C ARG A 33 21.25 2.93 -0.15
N ASP A 34 20.21 2.34 -0.75
CA ASP A 34 20.35 1.52 -1.95
C ASP A 34 20.02 2.32 -3.23
N ARG A 35 20.10 1.64 -4.37
CA ARG A 35 19.83 2.25 -5.68
C ARG A 35 18.35 2.51 -5.94
N LEU A 36 17.44 1.87 -5.20
CA LEU A 36 16.00 2.13 -5.31
C LEU A 36 15.63 3.40 -4.56
N GLY A 37 16.40 3.76 -3.54
CA GLY A 37 16.18 4.92 -2.68
C GLY A 37 15.79 4.53 -1.26
N ASN A 38 15.72 3.24 -0.93
CA ASN A 38 15.46 2.78 0.43
C ASN A 38 16.57 3.27 1.36
N VAL A 39 16.21 3.68 2.57
CA VAL A 39 17.16 4.06 3.62
C VAL A 39 17.02 3.11 4.79
N TRP A 40 18.11 2.63 5.37
CA TRP A 40 18.03 1.79 6.58
C TRP A 40 19.25 1.92 7.49
N ALA A 41 19.09 1.57 8.76
CA ALA A 41 20.19 1.50 9.73
C ALA A 41 19.91 0.49 10.84
N GLY A 42 20.96 0.09 11.55
CA GLY A 42 20.92 -0.92 12.61
C GLY A 42 21.30 -2.31 12.11
N GLU A 43 21.41 -3.24 13.05
CA GLU A 43 21.76 -4.63 12.81
C GLU A 43 20.87 -5.54 13.66
N GLY A 44 20.40 -6.65 13.07
CA GLY A 44 19.57 -7.59 13.78
C GLY A 44 18.63 -8.39 12.90
N LYS A 45 17.65 -9.04 13.55
CA LYS A 45 16.73 -9.99 12.94
C LYS A 45 15.30 -9.48 12.85
N VAL A 46 14.97 -8.40 13.56
CA VAL A 46 13.68 -7.71 13.46
C VAL A 46 13.83 -6.52 12.52
N LEU A 47 13.07 -6.47 11.44
CA LEU A 47 13.05 -5.36 10.50
C LEU A 47 11.76 -4.55 10.67
N LEU A 48 11.91 -3.27 11.03
CA LEU A 48 10.83 -2.31 11.05
C LEU A 48 10.81 -1.55 9.72
N LEU A 49 9.64 -1.41 9.10
CA LEU A 49 9.49 -0.71 7.81
C LEU A 49 8.47 0.41 7.90
N ALA A 50 8.77 1.57 7.33
CA ALA A 50 7.78 2.62 7.06
C ALA A 50 8.04 3.22 5.68
N HIS A 51 7.02 3.39 4.85
CA HIS A 51 7.22 3.85 3.48
C HIS A 51 7.29 5.38 3.34
N LEU A 52 8.12 5.81 2.39
CA LEU A 52 8.41 7.22 2.14
C LEU A 52 7.46 7.83 1.11
N ASP A 53 6.89 7.05 0.21
CA ASP A 53 5.96 7.54 -0.80
C ASP A 53 4.58 7.90 -0.23
N THR A 54 3.87 8.76 -0.95
CA THR A 54 2.50 9.19 -0.66
C THR A 54 1.66 9.10 -1.93
N VAL A 55 0.38 8.76 -1.81
CA VAL A 55 -0.55 8.69 -2.96
C VAL A 55 -0.81 10.07 -3.56
N LEU A 56 -1.13 11.03 -2.70
CA LEU A 56 -1.40 12.41 -3.10
C LEU A 56 -0.16 13.28 -2.87
N PRO A 57 0.07 14.31 -3.70
CA PRO A 57 1.13 15.27 -3.45
C PRO A 57 0.95 15.92 -2.07
N PRO A 58 2.01 15.91 -1.23
CA PRO A 58 1.93 16.48 0.11
C PRO A 58 1.72 17.99 0.05
N LYS A 59 1.14 18.52 1.13
CA LYS A 59 0.89 19.95 1.32
C LYS A 59 1.33 20.36 2.72
N PRO A 60 1.69 21.64 2.96
CA PRO A 60 1.95 22.13 4.29
C PRO A 60 0.79 21.79 5.25
N PRO A 61 1.07 21.14 6.40
CA PRO A 61 0.03 20.70 7.31
C PRO A 61 -0.68 21.90 7.96
N ARG A 62 -2.02 21.85 7.98
CA ARG A 62 -2.85 22.86 8.63
C ARG A 62 -3.36 22.33 9.97
N ARG A 63 -3.10 23.08 11.04
CA ARG A 63 -3.63 22.75 12.38
C ARG A 63 -5.06 23.24 12.55
N VAL A 64 -5.92 22.37 13.07
CA VAL A 64 -7.29 22.70 13.50
C VAL A 64 -7.55 22.02 14.84
N GLY A 65 -7.60 22.82 15.90
CA GLY A 65 -7.60 22.30 17.27
C GLY A 65 -6.35 21.44 17.50
N GLU A 66 -6.57 20.19 17.92
CA GLU A 66 -5.49 19.24 18.18
C GLU A 66 -5.05 18.45 16.94
N ARG A 67 -5.78 18.54 15.82
CA ARG A 67 -5.52 17.77 14.62
C ARG A 67 -4.65 18.53 13.62
N LEU A 68 -3.82 17.80 12.87
CA LEU A 68 -3.14 18.29 11.67
C LEU A 68 -3.79 17.67 10.44
N TYR A 69 -4.04 18.50 9.43
CA TYR A 69 -4.64 18.09 8.15
C TYR A 69 -3.66 18.35 7.01
N ALA A 70 -3.35 17.31 6.24
CA ALA A 70 -2.68 17.38 4.95
C ALA A 70 -2.70 15.99 4.28
N PRO A 71 -2.70 15.91 2.94
CA PRO A 71 -2.52 14.64 2.25
C PRO A 71 -1.19 13.99 2.66
N GLY A 72 -1.24 12.71 3.02
CA GLY A 72 -0.08 11.92 3.45
C GLY A 72 0.46 12.25 4.84
N VAL A 73 -0.21 13.09 5.63
CA VAL A 73 0.25 13.46 6.99
C VAL A 73 0.21 12.28 7.96
N GLY A 74 -0.76 11.40 7.80
CA GLY A 74 -0.85 10.12 8.48
C GLY A 74 -0.06 9.07 7.71
N ASP A 75 -0.62 8.66 6.58
CA ASP A 75 -0.18 7.55 5.73
C ASP A 75 0.91 8.01 4.72
N ASN A 76 2.19 7.67 4.90
CA ASN A 76 2.78 7.06 6.09
C ASN A 76 3.84 7.95 6.75
N THR A 77 3.67 9.27 6.62
CA THR A 77 4.55 10.25 7.29
C THR A 77 4.57 10.06 8.81
N SER A 78 3.45 9.68 9.42
CA SER A 78 3.38 9.42 10.86
C SER A 78 4.15 8.16 11.27
N GLY A 79 4.10 7.08 10.47
CA GLY A 79 4.91 5.88 10.72
C GLY A 79 6.41 6.15 10.55
N VAL A 80 6.81 6.89 9.52
CA VAL A 80 8.20 7.35 9.33
C VAL A 80 8.66 8.18 10.53
N ALA A 81 7.84 9.12 10.99
CA ALA A 81 8.17 9.98 12.13
C ALA A 81 8.33 9.19 13.44
N VAL A 82 7.44 8.22 13.70
CA VAL A 82 7.55 7.33 14.87
C VAL A 82 8.79 6.45 14.77
N LEU A 83 9.04 5.82 13.62
CA LEU A 83 10.18 4.92 13.43
C LEU A 83 11.52 5.66 13.56
N LEU A 84 11.63 6.87 13.01
CA LEU A 84 12.82 7.71 13.10
C LEU A 84 13.10 8.19 14.53
N SER A 85 12.06 8.35 15.35
CA SER A 85 12.16 8.82 16.73
C SER A 85 12.67 7.81 17.75
N LEU A 86 12.70 6.52 17.37
CA LEU A 86 13.21 5.46 18.22
C LEU A 86 14.71 5.64 18.46
N PRO A 87 15.22 5.27 19.66
CA PRO A 87 16.66 5.18 19.87
C PRO A 87 17.26 4.08 18.99
N GLU A 88 18.59 3.96 18.99
CA GLU A 88 19.24 2.75 18.49
C GLU A 88 18.86 1.57 19.39
N LEU A 89 18.47 0.45 18.77
CA LEU A 89 17.89 -0.71 19.46
C LEU A 89 18.64 -1.98 18.97
N PRO A 90 19.40 -2.65 19.83
CA PRO A 90 20.07 -3.90 19.48
C PRO A 90 19.10 -4.95 18.94
N GLY A 91 19.48 -5.62 17.85
CA GLY A 91 18.65 -6.66 17.23
C GLY A 91 17.55 -6.14 16.29
N VAL A 92 17.49 -4.82 16.06
CA VAL A 92 16.49 -4.16 15.22
C VAL A 92 17.16 -3.39 14.08
N VAL A 93 16.65 -3.61 12.86
CA VAL A 93 16.93 -2.78 11.70
C VAL A 93 15.73 -1.88 11.44
N ARG A 94 15.97 -0.58 11.25
CA ARG A 94 14.96 0.40 10.87
C ARG A 94 15.11 0.70 9.39
N GLY A 95 14.11 0.36 8.60
CA GLY A 95 14.07 0.57 7.16
C GLY A 95 12.97 1.56 6.76
N PHE A 96 13.27 2.37 5.75
CA PHE A 96 12.40 3.36 5.17
C PHE A 96 12.31 3.08 3.68
N THR A 97 11.14 2.64 3.25
CA THR A 97 10.95 2.00 1.94
C THR A 97 10.48 2.99 0.89
N VAL A 98 10.64 2.62 -0.37
CA VAL A 98 10.08 3.33 -1.53
C VAL A 98 9.12 2.42 -2.30
N GLY A 99 8.11 3.02 -2.93
CA GLY A 99 7.15 2.37 -3.79
C GLY A 99 6.35 1.30 -3.08
N GLU A 100 5.84 1.60 -1.88
CA GLU A 100 4.67 0.88 -1.40
C GLU A 100 3.56 1.15 -2.42
N GLU A 101 3.16 2.41 -2.55
CA GLU A 101 1.89 2.87 -3.11
C GLU A 101 1.82 2.83 -4.64
N GLY A 102 0.60 3.03 -5.17
CA GLY A 102 0.36 3.16 -6.61
C GLY A 102 0.82 1.95 -7.42
N LEU A 103 1.77 2.13 -8.36
CA LEU A 103 2.36 1.03 -9.14
C LEU A 103 3.70 0.55 -8.56
N GLY A 104 4.12 1.04 -7.38
CA GLY A 104 5.38 0.71 -6.73
C GLY A 104 5.49 -0.77 -6.36
N ASN A 105 4.35 -1.42 -6.05
CA ASN A 105 4.24 -2.86 -5.84
C ASN A 105 5.27 -3.38 -4.83
N LEU A 106 5.42 -2.68 -3.70
CA LEU A 106 6.31 -3.06 -2.59
C LEU A 106 7.78 -3.17 -3.00
N LYS A 107 8.23 -2.51 -4.08
CA LYS A 107 9.60 -2.66 -4.61
C LYS A 107 10.67 -2.44 -3.54
N GLY A 108 10.45 -1.44 -2.67
CA GLY A 108 11.38 -1.09 -1.61
C GLY A 108 11.45 -2.15 -0.52
N ALA A 109 10.29 -2.52 0.04
CA ALA A 109 10.20 -3.56 1.05
C ALA A 109 10.72 -4.91 0.56
N ARG A 110 10.39 -5.32 -0.67
CA ARG A 110 10.91 -6.55 -1.28
C ARG A 110 12.44 -6.57 -1.33
N ALA A 111 13.05 -5.46 -1.76
CA ALA A 111 14.50 -5.34 -1.82
C ALA A 111 15.15 -5.40 -0.44
N LEU A 112 14.58 -4.72 0.57
CA LEU A 112 15.12 -4.75 1.93
C LEU A 112 14.94 -6.11 2.60
N VAL A 113 13.77 -6.76 2.46
CA VAL A 113 13.53 -8.11 2.98
C VAL A 113 14.51 -9.11 2.35
N GLU A 114 14.84 -8.95 1.06
CA GLU A 114 15.86 -9.76 0.40
C GLU A 114 17.26 -9.53 0.90
N ALA A 115 17.69 -8.28 0.90
CA ALA A 115 19.05 -7.92 1.27
C ALA A 115 19.36 -8.25 2.74
N LEU A 116 18.38 -8.12 3.63
CA LEU A 116 18.57 -8.22 5.07
C LEU A 116 18.16 -9.58 5.65
N SER A 117 17.31 -10.34 4.95
CA SER A 117 16.83 -11.67 5.39
C SER A 117 16.38 -11.69 6.86
N PRO A 118 15.40 -10.85 7.24
CA PRO A 118 14.92 -10.76 8.62
C PRO A 118 14.16 -12.01 9.06
N GLU A 119 14.07 -12.24 10.37
CA GLU A 119 13.23 -13.30 10.96
C GLU A 119 11.83 -12.80 11.30
N VAL A 120 11.66 -11.50 11.52
CA VAL A 120 10.37 -10.85 11.76
C VAL A 120 10.35 -9.50 11.05
N VAL A 121 9.22 -9.17 10.43
CA VAL A 121 8.98 -7.84 9.85
C VAL A 121 7.77 -7.18 10.51
N VAL A 122 7.91 -5.92 10.89
CA VAL A 122 6.79 -5.09 11.35
C VAL A 122 6.72 -3.86 10.47
N ALA A 123 5.66 -3.74 9.67
CA ALA A 123 5.36 -2.49 8.99
C ALA A 123 4.75 -1.52 9.99
N VAL A 124 5.42 -0.40 10.24
CA VAL A 124 4.96 0.71 11.07
C VAL A 124 4.03 1.55 10.22
N ASP A 125 2.78 1.11 10.14
CA ASP A 125 1.80 1.57 9.17
C ASP A 125 0.38 1.33 9.71
N GLY A 126 -0.50 2.29 9.46
CA GLY A 126 -1.91 2.27 9.87
C GLY A 126 -2.22 3.01 11.17
N TYR A 127 -3.51 3.00 11.50
CA TYR A 127 -4.04 3.71 12.67
C TYR A 127 -3.92 2.88 13.94
N LEU A 128 -3.62 3.50 15.07
CA LEU A 128 -3.74 2.92 16.41
C LEU A 128 -5.23 2.78 16.79
N PRO A 129 -5.72 1.62 17.32
CA PRO A 129 -4.96 0.42 17.71
C PRO A 129 -5.03 -0.72 16.67
N GLY A 130 -5.11 -0.39 15.38
CA GLY A 130 -5.15 -1.33 14.27
C GLY A 130 -3.87 -2.16 14.12
N VAL A 131 -4.05 -3.45 13.85
CA VAL A 131 -2.98 -4.39 13.56
C VAL A 131 -3.38 -5.18 12.31
N VAL A 132 -2.52 -5.11 11.28
CA VAL A 132 -2.70 -5.84 10.03
C VAL A 132 -2.00 -7.18 10.12
N ASP A 133 -2.70 -8.22 10.58
CA ASP A 133 -2.17 -9.59 10.66
C ASP A 133 -2.41 -10.40 9.39
N ARG A 134 -3.23 -9.88 8.47
CA ARG A 134 -3.55 -10.51 7.19
C ARG A 134 -3.29 -9.56 6.03
N ALA A 135 -2.42 -9.98 5.10
CA ALA A 135 -2.25 -9.33 3.82
C ALA A 135 -3.53 -9.45 2.98
N LEU A 136 -4.07 -8.30 2.58
CA LEU A 136 -5.10 -8.20 1.56
C LEU A 136 -4.40 -8.28 0.19
N GLY A 137 -4.43 -9.46 -0.42
CA GLY A 137 -3.75 -9.68 -1.69
C GLY A 137 -4.33 -8.85 -2.82
N SER A 138 -3.50 -8.51 -3.79
CA SER A 138 -3.91 -7.71 -4.94
C SER A 138 -3.19 -8.07 -6.22
N VAL A 139 -3.91 -7.94 -7.34
CA VAL A 139 -3.36 -7.98 -8.69
C VAL A 139 -3.78 -6.71 -9.42
N ARG A 140 -2.80 -6.01 -9.98
CA ARG A 140 -3.01 -4.81 -10.79
C ARG A 140 -2.77 -5.14 -12.24
N LEU A 141 -3.70 -4.75 -13.10
CA LEU A 141 -3.70 -5.05 -14.53
C LEU A 141 -3.86 -3.77 -15.34
N ARG A 142 -3.23 -3.73 -16.51
CA ARG A 142 -3.66 -2.86 -17.61
C ARG A 142 -4.45 -3.70 -18.60
N VAL A 143 -5.67 -3.27 -18.87
CA VAL A 143 -6.54 -3.85 -19.90
C VAL A 143 -6.47 -2.94 -21.12
N ARG A 144 -6.21 -3.49 -22.31
CA ARG A 144 -6.28 -2.77 -23.58
C ARG A 144 -7.12 -3.53 -24.58
N LEU A 145 -8.07 -2.84 -25.21
CA LEU A 145 -8.91 -3.35 -26.28
C LEU A 145 -8.66 -2.56 -27.57
N GLN A 146 -8.48 -3.27 -28.68
CA GLN A 146 -8.03 -2.69 -29.94
C GLN A 146 -9.00 -2.98 -31.08
N GLY A 147 -9.44 -1.91 -31.76
CA GLY A 147 -10.32 -1.96 -32.93
C GLY A 147 -9.70 -1.23 -34.12
N PRO A 148 -10.35 -1.27 -35.30
CA PRO A 148 -9.82 -0.65 -36.52
C PRO A 148 -9.89 0.89 -36.52
N GLY A 149 -10.72 1.49 -35.66
CA GLY A 149 -11.11 2.90 -35.75
C GLY A 149 -11.95 3.18 -36.99
N GLY A 150 -12.24 4.46 -37.26
CA GLY A 150 -12.99 4.87 -38.44
C GLY A 150 -13.89 6.09 -38.21
N HIS A 151 -14.68 6.45 -39.21
CA HIS A 151 -15.66 7.53 -39.11
C HIS A 151 -16.97 7.02 -38.47
N ALA A 152 -17.48 7.71 -37.46
CA ALA A 152 -18.60 7.23 -36.64
C ALA A 152 -19.88 6.88 -37.45
N TRP A 153 -20.18 7.61 -38.53
CA TRP A 153 -21.31 7.29 -39.43
C TRP A 153 -21.00 6.26 -40.51
N GLY A 154 -19.97 6.50 -41.33
CA GLY A 154 -19.61 5.64 -42.46
C GLY A 154 -19.20 4.24 -42.03
N ASP A 155 -18.49 4.14 -40.90
CA ASP A 155 -17.91 2.90 -40.40
C ASP A 155 -18.65 2.32 -39.19
N ARG A 156 -19.88 2.75 -38.92
CA ARG A 156 -20.73 2.36 -37.76
C ARG A 156 -20.95 0.85 -37.53
N ARG A 157 -20.50 -0.01 -38.44
CA ARG A 157 -20.57 -1.48 -38.34
C ARG A 157 -19.24 -2.12 -37.92
N LEU A 158 -18.16 -1.34 -37.89
CA LEU A 158 -16.85 -1.79 -37.44
C LEU A 158 -16.83 -2.00 -35.91
N PRO A 159 -15.96 -2.88 -35.40
CA PRO A 159 -15.74 -3.09 -33.97
C PRO A 159 -15.46 -1.80 -33.19
N HIS A 160 -16.02 -1.69 -31.98
CA HIS A 160 -15.87 -0.51 -31.13
C HIS A 160 -15.24 -0.89 -29.76
N PRO A 161 -13.97 -0.55 -29.51
CA PRO A 161 -13.26 -1.03 -28.31
C PRO A 161 -13.82 -0.47 -26.99
N VAL A 162 -14.38 0.75 -26.98
CA VAL A 162 -14.99 1.30 -25.75
C VAL A 162 -16.23 0.52 -25.29
N PHE A 163 -17.08 0.05 -26.21
CA PHE A 163 -18.23 -0.77 -25.82
C PHE A 163 -17.80 -2.13 -25.30
N ALA A 164 -16.76 -2.72 -25.89
CA ALA A 164 -16.15 -3.94 -25.38
C ALA A 164 -15.55 -3.74 -23.96
N LEU A 165 -14.91 -2.59 -23.70
CA LEU A 165 -14.35 -2.26 -22.39
C LEU A 165 -15.46 -2.10 -21.36
N ALA A 166 -16.53 -1.37 -21.70
CA ALA A 166 -17.69 -1.18 -20.84
C ALA A 166 -18.37 -2.51 -20.49
N GLU A 167 -18.59 -3.39 -21.47
CA GLU A 167 -19.16 -4.72 -21.25
C GLU A 167 -18.28 -5.58 -20.34
N GLY A 168 -16.97 -5.60 -20.59
CA GLY A 168 -16.00 -6.31 -19.75
C GLY A 168 -16.01 -5.80 -18.30
N LEU A 169 -16.02 -4.49 -18.10
CA LEU A 169 -16.08 -3.87 -16.77
C LEU A 169 -17.39 -4.19 -16.03
N CYS A 170 -18.54 -4.18 -16.72
CA CYS A 170 -19.81 -4.60 -16.12
C CYS A 170 -19.77 -6.06 -15.66
N ARG A 171 -19.22 -6.96 -16.48
CA ARG A 171 -19.05 -8.38 -16.10
C ARG A 171 -18.11 -8.54 -14.92
N VAL A 172 -16.97 -7.84 -14.93
CA VAL A 172 -16.00 -7.85 -13.82
C VAL A 172 -16.64 -7.35 -12.53
N ARG A 173 -17.42 -6.27 -12.59
CA ARG A 173 -18.13 -5.75 -11.40
C ARG A 173 -19.07 -6.80 -10.81
N ALA A 174 -19.81 -7.52 -11.66
CA ALA A 174 -20.73 -8.57 -11.23
C ALA A 174 -20.03 -9.73 -10.48
N LEU A 175 -18.74 -10.00 -10.74
CA LEU A 175 -17.98 -11.05 -10.04
C LEU A 175 -17.79 -10.79 -8.54
N VAL A 176 -17.93 -9.54 -8.09
CA VAL A 176 -17.77 -9.15 -6.69
C VAL A 176 -19.02 -8.54 -6.07
N GLU A 177 -20.16 -8.54 -6.79
CA GLU A 177 -21.42 -8.08 -6.20
C GLU A 177 -21.84 -8.97 -5.03
N GLY A 178 -22.12 -8.34 -3.88
CA GLY A 178 -22.50 -9.05 -2.65
C GLY A 178 -21.36 -9.75 -1.91
N ARG A 179 -20.10 -9.62 -2.38
CA ARG A 179 -18.92 -10.18 -1.68
C ARG A 179 -18.34 -9.17 -0.69
N GLU A 180 -17.91 -9.68 0.45
CA GLU A 180 -17.19 -8.91 1.48
C GLU A 180 -15.69 -9.27 1.55
N ASP A 181 -15.30 -10.38 0.93
CA ASP A 181 -13.96 -10.95 0.96
C ASP A 181 -13.10 -10.59 -0.27
N ALA A 182 -13.68 -9.88 -1.23
CA ALA A 182 -13.04 -9.48 -2.48
C ALA A 182 -13.58 -8.15 -3.00
N SER A 183 -12.76 -7.44 -3.77
CA SER A 183 -13.15 -6.19 -4.42
C SER A 183 -12.44 -6.01 -5.75
N VAL A 184 -13.02 -5.18 -6.60
CA VAL A 184 -12.39 -4.70 -7.84
C VAL A 184 -12.52 -3.19 -7.91
N ASN A 185 -11.48 -2.53 -8.41
CA ASN A 185 -11.47 -1.10 -8.67
C ASN A 185 -10.95 -0.83 -10.08
N ALA A 186 -11.74 -0.15 -10.90
CA ALA A 186 -11.35 0.26 -12.24
C ALA A 186 -11.08 1.76 -12.26
N SER A 187 -9.95 2.17 -12.83
CA SER A 187 -9.51 3.56 -12.91
C SER A 187 -8.75 3.82 -14.22
N GLY A 188 -8.40 5.08 -14.49
CA GLY A 188 -7.64 5.44 -15.69
C GLY A 188 -8.32 4.99 -16.99
N LEU A 189 -9.63 5.18 -17.11
CA LEU A 189 -10.38 4.81 -18.30
C LEU A 189 -10.00 5.73 -19.47
N GLU A 190 -9.63 5.15 -20.59
CA GLU A 190 -9.25 5.84 -21.83
C GLU A 190 -10.05 5.27 -23.01
N GLY A 191 -10.46 6.13 -23.96
CA GLY A 191 -11.36 5.69 -25.04
C GLY A 191 -11.64 6.72 -26.12
N GLY A 192 -10.60 7.24 -26.78
CA GLY A 192 -10.73 8.26 -27.83
C GLY A 192 -11.26 9.61 -27.35
N GLN A 193 -11.08 10.67 -28.15
CA GLN A 193 -11.48 12.04 -27.80
C GLN A 193 -12.43 12.67 -28.83
N ALA A 194 -12.41 12.20 -30.08
CA ALA A 194 -13.18 12.78 -31.17
C ALA A 194 -14.60 12.18 -31.22
N VAL A 195 -15.62 13.04 -31.14
CA VAL A 195 -17.04 12.61 -31.12
C VAL A 195 -17.50 11.93 -32.41
N ASN A 196 -16.87 12.23 -33.54
CA ASN A 196 -17.24 11.72 -34.87
C ASN A 196 -16.29 10.62 -35.39
N ALA A 197 -15.45 10.05 -34.52
CA ALA A 197 -14.55 8.96 -34.87
C ALA A 197 -14.72 7.76 -33.93
N LEU A 198 -14.61 6.56 -34.48
CA LEU A 198 -14.48 5.33 -33.70
C LEU A 198 -13.05 5.25 -33.16
N PRO A 199 -12.86 5.01 -31.85
CA PRO A 199 -11.53 4.87 -31.28
C PRO A 199 -10.86 3.58 -31.77
N GLN A 200 -9.53 3.65 -31.95
CA GLN A 200 -8.70 2.47 -32.23
C GLN A 200 -8.36 1.69 -30.95
N GLU A 201 -8.36 2.36 -29.80
CA GLU A 201 -8.04 1.74 -28.51
C GLU A 201 -9.00 2.23 -27.41
N ALA A 202 -9.30 1.33 -26.48
CA ALA A 202 -9.85 1.66 -25.17
C ALA A 202 -9.06 0.90 -24.09
N ALA A 203 -8.80 1.55 -22.96
CA ALA A 203 -7.98 0.97 -21.91
C ALA A 203 -8.49 1.32 -20.50
N CYS A 204 -8.10 0.52 -19.51
CA CYS A 204 -8.24 0.87 -18.10
C CYS A 204 -7.11 0.26 -17.26
N LEU A 205 -6.92 0.83 -16.07
CA LEU A 205 -6.25 0.17 -14.97
C LEU A 205 -7.29 -0.56 -14.13
N LEU A 206 -6.97 -1.79 -13.73
CA LEU A 206 -7.84 -2.60 -12.87
C LEU A 206 -7.03 -3.11 -11.68
N GLU A 207 -7.55 -2.92 -10.47
CA GLU A 207 -7.05 -3.58 -9.27
C GLU A 207 -8.08 -4.61 -8.80
N VAL A 208 -7.62 -5.83 -8.58
CA VAL A 208 -8.40 -6.94 -8.04
C VAL A 208 -7.84 -7.28 -6.68
N ARG A 209 -8.68 -7.41 -5.64
CA ARG A 209 -8.26 -7.76 -4.29
C ARG A 209 -9.07 -8.91 -3.73
N ALA A 210 -8.43 -9.77 -2.93
CA ALA A 210 -9.10 -10.78 -2.13
C ALA A 210 -8.28 -11.13 -0.88
N LEU A 211 -8.96 -11.65 0.16
CA LEU A 211 -8.32 -12.01 1.43
C LEU A 211 -7.47 -13.28 1.38
N GLU A 212 -7.79 -14.20 0.47
CA GLU A 212 -7.16 -15.51 0.35
C GLU A 212 -6.65 -15.73 -1.08
N GLU A 213 -5.47 -16.36 -1.20
CA GLU A 213 -4.78 -16.51 -2.50
C GLU A 213 -5.62 -17.29 -3.51
N ALA A 214 -6.32 -18.35 -3.08
CA ALA A 214 -7.18 -19.12 -3.95
C ALA A 214 -8.36 -18.30 -4.50
N ALA A 215 -8.93 -17.42 -3.65
CA ALA A 215 -10.00 -16.52 -4.05
C ALA A 215 -9.51 -15.43 -5.01
N LEU A 216 -8.30 -14.90 -4.78
CA LEU A 216 -7.65 -13.94 -5.67
C LEU A 216 -7.39 -14.55 -7.05
N ALA A 217 -6.84 -15.76 -7.10
CA ALA A 217 -6.57 -16.49 -8.33
C ALA A 217 -7.86 -16.80 -9.11
N ALA A 218 -8.91 -17.28 -8.43
CA ALA A 218 -10.20 -17.54 -9.05
C ALA A 218 -10.85 -16.26 -9.59
N LEU A 219 -10.79 -15.15 -8.84
CA LEU A 219 -11.33 -13.87 -9.29
C LEU A 219 -10.55 -13.33 -10.49
N LEU A 220 -9.22 -13.46 -10.50
CA LEU A 220 -8.40 -13.08 -11.64
C LEU A 220 -8.76 -13.87 -12.91
N GLN A 221 -8.96 -15.19 -12.80
CA GLN A 221 -9.43 -16.01 -13.93
C GLN A 221 -10.80 -15.55 -14.44
N GLY A 222 -11.71 -15.21 -13.52
CA GLY A 222 -13.02 -14.63 -13.88
C GLY A 222 -12.89 -13.30 -14.63
N VAL A 223 -11.96 -12.43 -14.20
CA VAL A 223 -11.65 -11.16 -14.88
C VAL A 223 -11.10 -11.39 -16.29
N GLU A 224 -10.15 -12.30 -16.43
CA GLU A 224 -9.56 -12.67 -17.73
C GLU A 224 -10.63 -13.19 -18.69
N ALA A 225 -11.51 -14.09 -18.21
CA ALA A 225 -12.62 -14.62 -18.99
C ALA A 225 -13.62 -13.52 -19.38
N ALA A 226 -13.99 -12.64 -18.44
CA ALA A 226 -14.94 -11.55 -18.70
C ALA A 226 -14.48 -10.63 -19.84
N PHE A 227 -13.19 -10.23 -19.83
CA PHE A 227 -12.64 -9.41 -20.92
C PHE A 227 -12.44 -10.19 -22.21
N ALA A 228 -12.02 -11.45 -22.15
CA ALA A 228 -11.86 -12.28 -23.35
C ALA A 228 -13.19 -12.47 -24.08
N GLU A 229 -14.27 -12.72 -23.34
CA GLU A 229 -15.60 -12.85 -23.91
C GLU A 229 -16.14 -11.54 -24.48
N ALA A 230 -15.95 -10.41 -23.77
CA ALA A 230 -16.35 -9.09 -24.26
C ALA A 230 -15.57 -8.72 -25.55
N ALA A 231 -14.26 -8.96 -25.57
CA ALA A 231 -13.44 -8.73 -26.75
C ALA A 231 -13.92 -9.57 -27.96
N ARG A 232 -14.24 -10.85 -27.73
CA ARG A 232 -14.80 -11.74 -28.76
C ARG A 232 -16.17 -11.27 -29.25
N ALA A 233 -17.07 -10.88 -28.35
CA ALA A 233 -18.42 -10.41 -28.70
C ALA A 233 -18.37 -9.15 -29.57
N HIS A 234 -17.45 -8.24 -29.28
CA HIS A 234 -17.27 -7.00 -30.03
C HIS A 234 -16.30 -7.10 -31.21
N ARG A 235 -15.62 -8.25 -31.38
CA ARG A 235 -14.62 -8.51 -32.43
C ARG A 235 -13.44 -7.53 -32.37
N VAL A 236 -12.93 -7.28 -31.17
CA VAL A 236 -11.74 -6.45 -30.90
C VAL A 236 -10.60 -7.30 -30.35
N GLY A 237 -9.36 -6.84 -30.51
CA GLY A 237 -8.19 -7.44 -29.85
C GLY A 237 -8.18 -7.14 -28.35
N LEU A 238 -7.61 -8.04 -27.56
CA LEU A 238 -7.42 -7.88 -26.11
C LEU A 238 -5.95 -8.08 -25.74
N ALA A 239 -5.41 -7.17 -24.92
CA ALA A 239 -4.17 -7.36 -24.20
C ALA A 239 -4.39 -7.11 -22.71
N LEU A 240 -3.91 -8.05 -21.89
CA LEU A 240 -3.89 -7.96 -20.44
C LEU A 240 -2.43 -7.96 -19.97
N GLU A 241 -2.02 -6.91 -19.29
CA GLU A 241 -0.66 -6.75 -18.76
C GLU A 241 -0.73 -6.70 -17.24
N VAL A 242 -0.03 -7.62 -16.55
CA VAL A 242 0.10 -7.59 -15.09
C VAL A 242 1.11 -6.51 -14.70
N LEU A 243 0.65 -5.51 -13.97
CA LEU A 243 1.47 -4.39 -13.49
C LEU A 243 2.02 -4.63 -12.08
N GLY A 244 1.35 -5.47 -11.29
CA GLY A 244 1.77 -5.77 -9.92
C GLY A 244 0.97 -6.91 -9.30
N ARG A 245 1.62 -7.60 -8.37
CA ARG A 245 1.04 -8.68 -7.56
C ARG A 245 1.53 -8.53 -6.13
N ARG A 246 0.61 -8.53 -5.17
CA ARG A 246 0.88 -8.56 -3.72
C ARG A 246 0.21 -9.81 -3.12
N PRO A 247 0.86 -10.52 -2.18
CA PRO A 247 0.36 -11.78 -1.65
C PRO A 247 -0.91 -11.59 -0.81
N ALA A 248 -1.76 -12.62 -0.76
CA ALA A 248 -2.81 -12.75 0.23
C ALA A 248 -2.39 -13.68 1.39
N GLY A 249 -2.99 -13.52 2.57
CA GLY A 249 -2.85 -14.46 3.68
C GLY A 249 -2.07 -13.91 4.88
N ARG A 250 -1.52 -14.79 5.73
CA ARG A 250 -0.90 -14.41 7.01
C ARG A 250 0.31 -15.27 7.36
N THR A 251 1.30 -14.68 8.04
CA THR A 251 2.49 -15.40 8.54
C THR A 251 2.80 -15.09 10.01
N ALA A 252 2.06 -14.19 10.65
CA ALA A 252 2.30 -13.81 12.04
C ALA A 252 2.26 -15.05 12.97
N THR A 253 3.28 -15.18 13.82
CA THR A 253 3.35 -16.27 14.80
C THR A 253 2.52 -15.94 16.04
N PRO A 254 2.09 -16.93 16.83
CA PRO A 254 1.42 -16.67 18.11
C PRO A 254 2.21 -15.75 19.04
N ARG A 255 3.55 -15.85 19.03
CA ARG A 255 4.44 -14.96 19.79
C ARG A 255 4.35 -13.51 19.31
N LEU A 256 4.35 -13.28 18.00
CA LEU A 256 4.25 -11.93 17.42
C LEU A 256 2.87 -11.30 17.70
N LEU A 257 1.80 -12.07 17.56
CA LEU A 257 0.44 -11.62 17.88
C LEU A 257 0.31 -11.26 19.37
N GLN A 258 0.81 -12.11 20.27
CA GLN A 258 0.79 -11.84 21.70
C GLN A 258 1.65 -10.63 22.09
N ALA A 259 2.78 -10.40 21.40
CA ALA A 259 3.59 -9.21 21.61
C ALA A 259 2.82 -7.93 21.23
N ALA A 260 2.06 -7.96 20.12
CA ALA A 260 1.21 -6.85 19.71
C ALA A 260 0.05 -6.58 20.69
N GLU A 261 -0.59 -7.64 21.21
CA GLU A 261 -1.63 -7.53 22.24
C GLU A 261 -1.12 -6.83 23.51
N ARG A 262 0.03 -7.30 24.02
CA ARG A 262 0.65 -6.72 25.23
C ARG A 262 1.11 -5.28 24.99
N ALA A 263 1.67 -5.01 23.83
CA ALA A 263 2.13 -3.69 23.44
C ALA A 263 0.99 -2.65 23.43
N LEU A 264 -0.16 -3.01 22.87
CA LEU A 264 -1.34 -2.14 22.85
C LEU A 264 -1.96 -1.99 24.24
N ALA A 265 -1.97 -3.06 25.05
CA ALA A 265 -2.45 -2.99 26.43
C ALA A 265 -1.64 -2.00 27.29
N GLU A 266 -0.34 -1.84 27.05
CA GLU A 266 0.50 -0.84 27.75
C GLU A 266 0.06 0.61 27.51
N VAL A 267 -0.58 0.89 26.38
CA VAL A 267 -1.13 2.21 26.05
C VAL A 267 -2.64 2.30 26.27
N GLY A 268 -3.20 1.33 26.99
CA GLY A 268 -4.63 1.29 27.33
C GLY A 268 -5.54 0.84 26.17
N GLU A 269 -4.99 0.22 25.14
CA GLU A 269 -5.70 -0.17 23.93
C GLU A 269 -5.85 -1.68 23.79
N ARG A 270 -6.77 -2.09 22.90
CA ARG A 270 -6.91 -3.48 22.46
C ARG A 270 -6.72 -3.55 20.94
N PRO A 271 -6.02 -4.57 20.41
CA PRO A 271 -5.84 -4.69 18.97
C PRO A 271 -7.16 -4.72 18.21
N GLN A 272 -7.21 -3.96 17.13
CA GLN A 272 -8.19 -4.13 16.07
C GLN A 272 -7.52 -4.89 14.93
N TRP A 273 -7.81 -6.19 14.85
CA TRP A 273 -7.27 -7.06 13.80
C TRP A 273 -8.00 -6.81 12.50
N LEU A 274 -7.27 -6.42 11.46
CA LEU A 274 -7.82 -5.99 10.19
C LEU A 274 -7.01 -6.57 9.03
N PRO A 275 -7.63 -6.91 7.90
CA PRO A 275 -6.89 -7.14 6.68
C PRO A 275 -6.37 -5.81 6.10
N GLY A 276 -5.22 -5.83 5.45
CA GLY A 276 -4.63 -4.65 4.84
C GLY A 276 -3.46 -5.01 3.95
N SER A 277 -3.03 -4.08 3.11
CA SER A 277 -1.77 -4.22 2.39
C SER A 277 -0.82 -3.16 2.92
N THR A 278 0.32 -3.60 3.41
CA THR A 278 1.43 -2.77 3.87
C THR A 278 2.75 -3.40 3.41
N ASP A 279 3.88 -2.78 3.72
CA ASP A 279 5.21 -3.35 3.50
C ASP A 279 5.44 -4.74 4.14
N ALA A 280 4.66 -5.09 5.18
CA ALA A 280 4.71 -6.43 5.78
C ALA A 280 4.38 -7.54 4.77
N SER A 281 3.64 -7.20 3.72
CA SER A 281 3.28 -8.13 2.65
C SER A 281 4.52 -8.66 1.91
N ALA A 282 5.62 -7.90 1.82
CA ALA A 282 6.86 -8.37 1.20
C ALA A 282 7.51 -9.53 1.99
N ALA A 283 7.31 -9.57 3.30
CA ALA A 283 7.75 -10.65 4.18
C ALA A 283 6.78 -11.84 4.14
N ILE A 284 5.47 -11.57 4.12
CA ILE A 284 4.42 -12.58 3.97
C ILE A 284 4.62 -13.40 2.69
N GLU A 285 4.99 -12.76 1.58
CA GLU A 285 5.32 -13.41 0.30
C GLU A 285 6.40 -14.49 0.44
N ARG A 286 7.30 -14.34 1.42
CA ARG A 286 8.43 -15.24 1.66
C ARG A 286 8.23 -16.18 2.85
N GLY A 287 7.03 -16.20 3.44
CA GLY A 287 6.74 -17.00 4.63
C GLY A 287 7.40 -16.47 5.91
N ILE A 288 7.94 -15.24 5.90
CA ILE A 288 8.56 -14.63 7.07
C ILE A 288 7.45 -14.07 7.98
N PRO A 289 7.47 -14.33 9.30
CA PRO A 289 6.52 -13.75 10.24
C PRO A 289 6.43 -12.23 10.14
N ALA A 290 5.24 -11.71 9.86
CA ALA A 290 5.04 -10.27 9.73
C ALA A 290 3.64 -9.79 10.09
N LEU A 291 3.55 -8.51 10.45
CA LEU A 291 2.30 -7.76 10.60
C LEU A 291 2.51 -6.26 10.32
N GLY A 292 1.42 -5.55 10.03
CA GLY A 292 1.37 -4.08 10.14
C GLY A 292 0.94 -3.66 11.53
N PHE A 293 1.53 -2.60 12.08
CA PHE A 293 1.26 -2.11 13.42
C PHE A 293 1.01 -0.60 13.39
N GLY A 294 -0.22 -0.20 13.71
CA GLY A 294 -0.61 1.20 13.67
C GLY A 294 -0.05 2.01 14.84
N VAL A 295 0.44 3.22 14.55
CA VAL A 295 1.18 4.06 15.51
C VAL A 295 0.65 5.48 15.66
N TYR A 296 -0.48 5.80 15.04
CA TYR A 296 -1.08 7.12 15.16
C TYR A 296 -2.60 7.06 15.08
N ARG A 297 -3.30 8.02 15.68
CA ARG A 297 -4.73 8.22 15.51
C ARG A 297 -4.97 9.24 14.41
N GLY A 298 -5.81 8.89 13.46
CA GLY A 298 -6.07 9.72 12.29
C GLY A 298 -7.26 9.23 11.50
N GLY A 299 -7.40 9.74 10.29
CA GLY A 299 -8.42 9.27 9.37
C GLY A 299 -8.33 9.94 8.01
N GLY A 300 -9.00 9.34 7.03
CA GLY A 300 -9.10 9.88 5.68
C GLY A 300 -7.84 9.72 4.85
N ALA A 301 -7.00 8.70 5.11
CA ALA A 301 -5.89 8.33 4.24
C ALA A 301 -6.32 8.30 2.75
N HIS A 302 -5.40 8.72 1.88
CA HIS A 302 -5.60 8.84 0.43
C HIS A 302 -6.62 9.90 0.02
N THR A 303 -6.96 10.84 0.91
CA THR A 303 -7.85 11.96 0.61
C THR A 303 -7.20 13.32 0.91
N PRO A 304 -7.65 14.41 0.28
CA PRO A 304 -7.22 15.76 0.67
C PRO A 304 -7.56 16.14 2.12
N GLY A 305 -8.52 15.45 2.73
CA GLY A 305 -9.00 15.67 4.10
C GLY A 305 -8.31 14.80 5.15
N GLU A 306 -7.23 14.10 4.77
CA GLU A 306 -6.46 13.27 5.68
C GLU A 306 -5.98 14.06 6.90
N TRP A 307 -6.05 13.44 8.08
CA TRP A 307 -5.66 14.06 9.34
C TRP A 307 -5.01 13.09 10.32
N VAL A 308 -4.21 13.66 11.22
CA VAL A 308 -3.58 12.98 12.36
C VAL A 308 -3.77 13.79 13.65
N LEU A 309 -3.90 13.11 14.77
CA LEU A 309 -3.75 13.66 16.12
C LEU A 309 -2.29 13.53 16.54
N PRO A 310 -1.46 14.59 16.52
CA PRO A 310 -0.01 14.46 16.70
C PRO A 310 0.41 13.89 18.05
N SER A 311 -0.36 14.14 19.12
CA SER A 311 -0.08 13.58 20.44
C SER A 311 -0.10 12.05 20.45
N SER A 312 -0.91 11.42 19.59
CA SER A 312 -0.99 9.96 19.49
C SER A 312 0.28 9.29 18.97
N LEU A 313 1.19 10.01 18.29
CA LEU A 313 2.47 9.43 17.86
C LEU A 313 3.33 9.04 19.07
N LEU A 314 3.17 9.72 20.22
CA LEU A 314 3.82 9.34 21.48
C LEU A 314 3.20 8.06 22.08
N GLU A 315 1.92 7.80 21.84
CA GLU A 315 1.28 6.52 22.19
C GLU A 315 1.82 5.41 21.29
N GLY A 316 1.83 5.62 19.97
CA GLY A 316 2.37 4.66 19.02
C GLY A 316 3.85 4.34 19.23
N GLN A 317 4.67 5.34 19.55
CA GLN A 317 6.08 5.15 19.90
C GLN A 317 6.24 4.24 21.13
N ARG A 318 5.46 4.48 22.19
CA ARG A 318 5.48 3.63 23.40
C ARG A 318 5.01 2.21 23.10
N ALA A 319 3.93 2.06 22.35
CA ALA A 319 3.40 0.75 21.94
C ALA A 319 4.41 -0.02 21.07
N LEU A 320 5.04 0.64 20.08
CA LEU A 320 6.04 0.01 19.23
C LEU A 320 7.27 -0.46 20.02
N LEU A 321 7.74 0.33 20.99
CA LEU A 321 8.81 -0.11 21.90
C LEU A 321 8.38 -1.30 22.77
N ALA A 322 7.14 -1.32 23.24
CA ALA A 322 6.60 -2.45 23.99
C ALA A 322 6.51 -3.72 23.15
N LEU A 323 6.15 -3.60 21.86
CA LEU A 323 6.15 -4.69 20.90
C LEU A 323 7.55 -5.29 20.76
N LEU A 324 8.57 -4.44 20.58
CA LEU A 324 9.98 -4.87 20.47
C LEU A 324 10.45 -5.60 21.73
N ARG A 325 10.13 -5.09 22.92
CA ARG A 325 10.40 -5.80 24.19
C ARG A 325 9.71 -7.15 24.26
N GLY A 326 8.47 -7.26 23.78
CA GLY A 326 7.74 -8.53 23.67
C GLY A 326 8.40 -9.53 22.71
N LEU A 327 9.12 -9.04 21.70
CA LEU A 327 9.95 -9.83 20.80
C LEU A 327 11.35 -10.12 21.36
N GLY A 328 11.72 -9.55 22.50
CA GLY A 328 13.01 -9.75 23.15
C GLY A 328 14.17 -9.01 22.46
N VAL A 329 13.89 -7.91 21.78
CA VAL A 329 14.88 -7.03 21.13
C VAL A 329 14.69 -5.59 21.62
N GLY A 330 15.71 -4.75 21.44
CA GLY A 330 15.71 -3.37 21.91
C GLY A 330 16.14 -3.21 23.35
#